data_AF-A0A4U7EX00-F1
#
_entry.id   AF-A0A4U7EX00-F1
#
_cell.length_a   1.000
_cell.length_b   1.000
_cell.length_c   1.000
_cell.angle_alpha   90.00
_cell.angle_beta   90.00
_cell.angle_gamma   90.00
#
_symmetry.space_group_name_H-M   'P 1'
#
loop_
_entity.id
_entity.type
_entity.pdbx_description
1 polymer ?
#
loop_
_entity_poly.entity_id
_entity_poly.type
_entity_poly.pdbx_seq_one_letter_code
_entity_poly.pdbx_strand_id
1 'polypeptide(L)'
;MTDDTDHEAAVDPEITAEACGRCSMSTVVGAVTDDKSPEERAERDPFAGERIEVDESSLRRVSPAGFLGDLKERINELGRRIAYGK
;
A
#
# COMPACT_ATOMS: atom_id res chain seq x y z
N MET A 1 1.08 -42.42 -10.72
CA MET A 1 0.00 -41.48 -10.44
C MET A 1 0.41 -40.68 -9.22
N THR A 2 1.10 -39.57 -9.46
CA THR A 2 1.20 -38.48 -8.50
C THR A 2 1.04 -37.22 -9.34
N ASP A 3 0.01 -36.48 -8.98
CA ASP A 3 -0.46 -35.24 -9.59
C ASP A 3 0.52 -34.15 -9.15
N ASP A 4 1.51 -33.84 -10.01
CA ASP A 4 2.39 -32.69 -9.81
C ASP A 4 1.62 -31.47 -10.29
N THR A 5 1.22 -30.67 -9.32
CA THR A 5 0.51 -29.41 -9.46
C THR A 5 1.27 -28.53 -10.46
N ASP A 6 0.69 -28.32 -11.65
CA ASP A 6 1.09 -27.26 -12.56
C ASP A 6 0.86 -25.93 -11.85
N HIS A 7 1.92 -25.49 -11.18
CA HIS A 7 2.12 -24.13 -10.72
C HIS A 7 2.14 -23.27 -11.99
N GLU A 8 0.97 -22.84 -12.43
CA GLU A 8 0.80 -21.77 -13.41
C GLU A 8 1.57 -20.57 -12.88
N ALA A 9 2.82 -20.46 -13.32
CA ALA A 9 3.69 -19.33 -13.07
C ALA A 9 2.91 -18.10 -13.50
N ALA A 10 2.56 -17.28 -12.51
CA ALA A 10 1.93 -16.00 -12.72
C ALA A 10 2.74 -15.25 -13.79
N VAL A 11 2.16 -15.14 -14.98
CA VAL A 11 2.67 -14.31 -16.07
C VAL A 11 2.87 -12.94 -15.45
N ASP A 12 4.11 -12.44 -15.40
CA ASP A 12 4.43 -11.10 -14.92
C ASP A 12 3.97 -10.13 -16.02
N PRO A 13 2.79 -9.50 -15.93
CA PRO A 13 2.47 -8.44 -16.87
C PRO A 13 3.51 -7.35 -16.61
N GLU A 14 4.24 -6.94 -17.65
CA GLU A 14 5.26 -5.90 -17.56
C GLU A 14 4.75 -4.74 -16.68
N ILE A 15 5.33 -4.57 -15.48
CA ILE A 15 4.90 -3.52 -14.54
C ILE A 15 5.30 -2.17 -15.12
N THR A 16 4.39 -1.53 -15.85
CA THR A 16 4.64 -0.24 -16.49
C THR A 16 4.66 0.87 -15.43
N ALA A 17 5.86 1.39 -15.15
CA ALA A 17 6.07 2.51 -14.24
C ALA A 17 6.68 3.71 -14.96
N GLU A 18 6.19 4.90 -14.65
CA GLU A 18 6.74 6.16 -15.14
C GLU A 18 7.47 6.91 -14.02
N ALA A 19 8.51 7.65 -14.40
CA ALA A 19 9.32 8.44 -13.48
C ALA A 19 9.25 9.92 -13.81
N CYS A 20 8.98 10.76 -12.80
CA CYS A 20 9.02 12.21 -12.94
C CYS A 20 10.44 12.72 -12.66
N GLY A 21 11.13 13.18 -13.72
CA GLY A 21 12.49 13.73 -13.60
C GLY A 21 12.64 14.97 -12.73
N ARG A 22 11.53 15.62 -12.32
CA ARG A 22 11.56 16.85 -11.50
C ARG A 22 11.61 16.57 -10.00
N CYS A 23 10.88 15.56 -9.52
CA CYS A 23 10.79 15.20 -8.10
C CYS A 23 11.40 13.83 -7.79
N SER A 24 11.95 13.14 -8.79
CA SER A 24 12.52 11.79 -8.66
C SER A 24 11.54 10.75 -8.10
N MET A 25 10.24 10.98 -8.31
CA MET A 25 9.19 10.04 -7.92
C MET A 25 8.88 9.10 -9.09
N SER A 26 8.65 7.82 -8.82
CA SER A 26 8.07 6.86 -9.75
C SER A 26 6.62 6.52 -9.40
N THR A 27 5.79 6.25 -10.40
CA THR A 27 4.39 5.83 -10.26
C THR A 27 4.10 4.67 -11.22
N VAL A 28 3.37 3.66 -10.77
CA VAL A 28 2.93 2.52 -11.60
C VAL A 28 1.67 2.92 -12.37
N VAL A 29 1.80 3.23 -13.66
CA VAL A 29 0.67 3.66 -14.51
C VAL A 29 -0.05 2.47 -15.14
N GLY A 30 0.66 1.36 -15.37
CA GLY A 30 0.11 0.15 -15.98
C GLY A 30 -1.06 -0.46 -15.20
N ALA A 31 -1.18 -0.12 -13.91
CA ALA A 31 -2.32 -0.51 -13.08
C ALA A 31 -3.67 0.07 -13.56
N VAL A 32 -3.67 1.15 -14.36
CA VAL A 32 -4.89 1.84 -14.82
C VAL A 32 -4.94 2.12 -16.32
N THR A 33 -3.80 2.21 -17.02
CA THR A 33 -3.72 2.58 -18.45
C THR A 33 -3.53 1.41 -19.42
N ASP A 34 -3.77 0.17 -18.99
CA ASP A 34 -3.63 -1.02 -19.85
C ASP A 34 -4.59 -0.99 -21.06
N ASP A 35 -4.14 -1.47 -22.23
CA ASP A 35 -4.91 -1.60 -23.48
C ASP A 35 -6.01 -2.68 -23.43
N LYS A 36 -6.53 -2.97 -22.23
CA LYS A 36 -7.58 -3.97 -21.97
C LYS A 36 -8.97 -3.41 -22.27
N SER A 37 -9.95 -4.28 -22.45
CA SER A 37 -11.34 -3.87 -22.61
C SER A 37 -11.87 -3.16 -21.35
N PRO A 38 -12.94 -2.35 -21.45
CA PRO A 38 -13.54 -1.69 -20.29
C PRO A 38 -13.98 -2.67 -19.17
N GLU A 39 -14.41 -3.87 -19.55
CA GLU A 39 -14.85 -4.93 -18.64
C GLU A 39 -13.67 -5.54 -17.87
N GLU A 40 -12.58 -5.87 -18.57
CA GLU A 40 -11.34 -6.36 -17.96
C GLU A 40 -10.66 -5.30 -17.08
N ARG A 41 -10.76 -4.02 -17.44
CA ARG A 41 -10.27 -2.91 -16.59
C ARG A 41 -11.09 -2.80 -15.31
N ALA A 42 -12.41 -2.93 -15.38
CA ALA A 42 -13.27 -2.86 -14.20
C ALA A 42 -13.01 -3.99 -13.19
N GLU A 43 -12.65 -5.19 -13.66
CA GLU A 43 -12.28 -6.33 -12.79
C GLU A 43 -10.94 -6.15 -12.05
N ARG A 44 -10.02 -5.37 -12.64
CA ARG A 44 -8.67 -5.11 -12.07
C ARG A 44 -8.47 -3.68 -11.58
N ASP A 45 -9.51 -2.86 -11.57
CA ASP A 45 -9.42 -1.47 -11.15
C ASP A 45 -9.11 -1.39 -9.65
N PRO A 46 -7.94 -0.86 -9.25
CA PRO A 46 -7.57 -0.73 -7.83
C PRO A 46 -8.49 0.25 -7.07
N PHE A 47 -9.33 1.01 -7.76
CA PHE A 47 -10.31 1.93 -7.19
C PHE A 47 -11.75 1.41 -7.28
N ALA A 48 -11.99 0.23 -7.84
CA ALA A 48 -13.34 -0.34 -7.92
C ALA A 48 -13.88 -0.69 -6.52
N GLY A 49 -15.21 -0.56 -6.37
CA GLY A 49 -15.93 -0.85 -5.13
C GLY A 49 -16.45 0.40 -4.43
N GLU A 50 -17.01 0.23 -3.22
CA GLU A 50 -17.71 1.32 -2.52
C GLU A 50 -16.82 2.25 -1.70
N ARG A 51 -15.53 1.93 -1.46
CA ARG A 51 -14.65 2.73 -0.56
C ARG A 51 -13.17 2.62 -0.91
N ILE A 52 -12.57 3.73 -1.34
CA ILE A 52 -11.10 3.93 -1.34
C ILE A 52 -10.58 4.35 0.05
N GLU A 53 -11.49 4.60 1.01
CA GLU A 53 -11.15 4.93 2.39
C GLU A 53 -10.91 3.65 3.19
N VAL A 54 -9.64 3.39 3.48
CA VAL A 54 -9.24 2.31 4.37
C VAL A 54 -9.62 2.70 5.80
N ASP A 55 -10.22 1.77 6.54
CA ASP A 55 -10.51 1.96 7.96
C ASP A 55 -9.22 2.32 8.73
N GLU A 56 -9.27 3.34 9.59
CA GLU A 56 -8.11 3.85 10.31
C GLU A 56 -7.42 2.75 11.13
N SER A 57 -8.17 1.80 11.70
CA SER A 57 -7.60 0.70 12.48
C SER A 57 -6.83 -0.28 11.60
N SER A 58 -7.28 -0.53 10.37
CA SER A 58 -6.56 -1.32 9.38
C SER A 58 -5.28 -0.61 8.96
N LEU A 59 -5.35 0.69 8.68
CA LEU A 59 -4.21 1.52 8.31
C LEU A 59 -3.15 1.56 9.42
N ARG A 60 -3.54 1.76 10.68
CA ARG A 60 -2.63 1.74 11.84
C ARG A 60 -1.99 0.37 12.07
N ARG A 61 -2.67 -0.72 11.71
CA ARG A 61 -2.17 -2.10 11.88
C ARG A 61 -1.01 -2.43 10.93
N VAL A 62 -1.08 -1.96 9.69
CA VAL A 62 -0.05 -2.20 8.67
C VAL A 62 0.95 -1.05 8.52
N SER A 63 0.59 0.16 8.97
CA SER A 63 1.45 1.34 8.83
C SER A 63 2.48 1.42 9.96
N PRO A 64 3.79 1.48 9.63
CA PRO A 64 4.84 1.79 10.60
C PRO A 64 4.59 3.12 11.33
N ALA A 65 3.90 4.07 10.70
CA ALA A 65 3.61 5.38 11.27
C ALA A 65 2.65 5.30 12.48
N GLY A 66 1.72 4.34 12.50
CA GLY A 66 0.82 4.13 13.63
C GLY A 66 1.60 3.72 14.88
N PHE A 67 2.40 2.66 14.77
CA PHE A 67 3.23 2.16 15.86
C PHE A 67 4.30 3.17 16.33
N LEU A 68 5.01 3.83 15.39
CA LEU A 68 6.02 4.83 15.73
C LEU A 68 5.41 6.07 16.38
N GLY A 69 4.18 6.44 15.99
CA GLY A 69 3.41 7.50 16.63
C GLY A 69 3.14 7.21 18.10
N ASP A 70 2.61 6.02 18.40
CA ASP A 70 2.31 5.57 19.77
C ASP A 70 3.59 5.52 20.63
N LEU A 71 4.70 5.00 20.09
CA LEU A 71 5.98 4.95 20.79
C LEU A 71 6.50 6.36 21.10
N LYS A 72 6.42 7.28 20.13
CA LYS A 72 6.80 8.69 20.30
C LYS A 72 5.97 9.36 21.38
N GLU A 73 4.67 9.10 21.46
CA GLU A 73 3.81 9.67 22.50
C GLU A 73 4.23 9.22 23.91
N ARG A 74 4.49 7.92 24.08
CA ARG A 74 4.98 7.37 25.37
C ARG A 74 6.31 7.98 25.79
N ILE A 75 7.25 8.13 24.86
CA ILE A 75 8.55 8.76 25.13
C ILE A 75 8.37 10.23 25.53
N ASN A 76 7.50 10.96 24.85
CA ASN A 76 7.22 12.35 25.20
C ASN A 76 6.55 12.51 26.56
N GLU A 77 5.64 11.60 26.90
CA GLU A 77 5.02 11.60 28.23
C GLU A 77 6.04 11.37 29.34
N LEU A 78 6.91 10.37 29.17
CA LEU A 78 8.01 10.11 30.10
C LEU A 78 8.96 11.31 30.20
N GLY A 79 9.33 11.90 29.05
CA GLY A 79 10.18 13.08 28.99
C GLY A 79 9.55 14.28 29.70
N ARG A 80 8.25 14.53 29.51
CA ARG A 80 7.53 15.60 30.21
C ARG A 80 7.48 15.37 31.72
N ARG A 81 7.28 14.14 32.17
CA ARG A 81 7.28 13.81 33.59
C ARG A 81 8.63 14.03 34.25
N ILE A 82 9.71 13.67 33.55
CA ILE A 82 11.08 13.90 34.03
C ILE A 82 11.42 15.40 34.03
N ALA A 83 11.11 16.12 32.95
CA ALA A 83 11.50 17.51 32.77
C ALA A 83 10.66 18.49 33.61
N TYR A 84 9.37 18.21 33.77
CA TYR A 84 8.41 19.15 34.38
C TYR A 84 7.72 18.62 35.64
N GLY A 85 7.97 17.37 36.05
CA GLY A 85 7.44 16.82 37.30
C GLY A 85 5.93 16.53 37.32
N LYS A 86 5.27 16.49 36.16
CA LYS A 86 3.85 16.12 36.02
C LYS A 86 3.69 14.67 35.59
#